data_AF-A0A537QIT2-F1
#
_entry.id   AF-A0A537QIT2-F1
#
_cell.length_a   1.000
_cell.length_b   1.000
_cell.length_c   1.000
_cell.angle_alpha   90.00
_cell.angle_beta   90.00
_cell.angle_gamma   90.00
#
_symmetry.space_group_name_H-M   'P 1'
#
loop_
_entity.id
_entity.type
_entity.pdbx_description
1 polymer ?
#
loop_
_entity_poly.entity_id
_entity_poly.type
_entity_poly.pdbx_seq_one_letter_code
_entity_poly.pdbx_strand_id
1 'polypeptide(L)' 'MIKFSCTRSLGEDIYYATLIAEDMQQAKEMAVEETNKKWSRNGGRSREWNVRVLEEGVDGPARILDCGHREA' A
#
# COMPACT_ATOMS: atom_id res chain seq x y z
N MET A 1 14.66 3.69 7.18
CA MET A 1 13.28 3.55 6.68
C MET A 1 12.69 2.24 7.14
N ILE A 2 11.40 2.02 6.90
CA ILE A 2 10.68 0.80 7.26
C ILE A 2 9.99 0.25 6.00
N LYS A 3 10.14 -1.05 5.78
CA LYS A 3 9.42 -1.77 4.73
C LYS A 3 8.07 -2.22 5.28
N PHE A 4 7.02 -1.90 4.54
CA PHE A 4 5.65 -2.21 4.89
C PHE A 4 5.00 -3.13 3.87
N SER A 5 4.08 -3.96 4.36
CA SER A 5 3.06 -4.63 3.57
C SER A 5 1.73 -3.94 3.83
N CYS A 6 1.09 -3.47 2.78
CA CYS A 6 -0.20 -2.81 2.80
C CYS A 6 -1.20 -3.68 2.04
N THR A 7 -2.32 -4.03 2.66
CA THR A 7 -3.39 -4.82 2.02
C THR A 7 -4.75 -4.19 2.23
N ARG A 8 -5.64 -4.33 1.24
CA ARG A 8 -7.02 -3.87 1.30
C ARG A 8 -7.92 -4.86 0.56
N SER A 9 -8.99 -5.28 1.22
CA SER A 9 -10.06 -6.05 0.56
C SER A 9 -11.18 -5.12 0.10
N LEU A 10 -11.74 -5.39 -1.09
CA LEU A 10 -12.86 -4.66 -1.68
C LEU A 10 -13.76 -5.65 -2.43
N GLY A 11 -14.83 -6.10 -1.78
CA GLY A 11 -15.67 -7.15 -2.36
C GLY A 11 -14.86 -8.42 -2.55
N GLU A 12 -14.78 -8.89 -3.79
CA GLU A 12 -14.02 -10.08 -4.19
C GLU A 12 -12.56 -9.74 -4.57
N ASP A 13 -12.13 -8.48 -4.50
CA ASP A 13 -10.75 -8.08 -4.80
C ASP A 13 -9.90 -7.86 -3.54
N ILE A 14 -8.64 -8.29 -3.58
CA ILE A 14 -7.60 -7.96 -2.60
C ILE A 14 -6.51 -7.16 -3.30
N TYR A 15 -6.43 -5.88 -2.95
CA TYR A 15 -5.32 -5.00 -3.32
C TYR A 15 -4.17 -5.17 -2.34
N TYR A 16 -2.95 -5.14 -2.85
CA TYR A 16 -1.75 -5.22 -2.04
C TYR A 16 -0.67 -4.27 -2.58
N ALA A 17 0.15 -3.76 -1.67
CA ALA A 17 1.33 -2.97 -1.98
C ALA A 17 2.43 -3.30 -0.97
N THR A 18 3.65 -3.50 -1.46
CA THR A 18 4.86 -3.56 -0.67
C THR A 18 5.66 -2.30 -0.95
N LEU A 19 6.03 -1.57 0.09
CA LEU A 19 6.68 -0.26 -0.05
C LEU A 19 7.65 0.02 1.09
N ILE A 20 8.52 0.99 0.88
CA ILE A 20 9.40 1.56 1.91
C ILE A 20 8.87 2.95 2.25
N ALA A 21 8.71 3.24 3.53
CA ALA A 21 8.26 4.52 4.06
C ALA A 21 8.95 4.81 5.41
N GLU A 22 8.85 6.05 5.87
CA GLU A 22 9.34 6.53 7.17
C GLU A 22 8.50 5.95 8.31
N ASP A 23 7.18 5.89 8.11
CA ASP A 23 6.23 5.46 9.12
C ASP A 23 4.94 4.87 8.51
N MET A 24 4.06 4.35 9.36
CA MET A 24 2.81 3.69 8.95
C MET A 24 1.81 4.62 8.26
N GLN A 25 1.78 5.92 8.60
CA GLN A 25 0.92 6.91 7.97
C GLN A 25 1.39 7.18 6.54
N GLN A 26 2.68 7.46 6.34
CA GLN A 26 3.25 7.62 5.01
C GLN A 26 3.04 6.36 4.15
N ALA A 27 3.24 5.17 4.73
CA ALA A 27 2.98 3.90 4.04
C ALA A 27 1.53 3.76 3.54
N LYS A 28 0.56 4.17 4.37
CA LYS A 28 -0.86 4.14 4.02
C LYS A 28 -1.18 5.11 2.88
N GLU A 29 -0.67 6.34 2.95
CA GLU A 29 -0.89 7.36 1.93
C GLU A 29 -0.32 6.93 0.58
N MET A 30 0.90 6.40 0.57
CA MET A 30 1.53 5.87 -0.64
C MET A 30 0.75 4.70 -1.26
N ALA A 31 0.26 3.77 -0.44
CA ALA A 31 -0.55 2.65 -0.92
C ALA A 31 -1.87 3.12 -1.53
N VAL A 32 -2.53 4.11 -0.93
CA VAL A 32 -3.75 4.74 -1.45
C VAL A 32 -3.47 5.43 -2.78
N GLU A 33 -2.43 6.26 -2.85
CA GLU A 33 -2.10 7.03 -4.04
C GLU A 33 -1.79 6.12 -5.23
N GLU A 34 -0.91 5.13 -5.04
CA GLU A 34 -0.52 4.23 -6.12
C GLU A 34 -1.69 3.35 -6.60
N THR A 35 -2.53 2.91 -5.66
CA THR A 35 -3.73 2.14 -6.00
C THR A 35 -4.74 2.97 -6.79
N ASN A 36 -4.95 4.22 -6.36
CA ASN A 36 -5.83 5.13 -7.09
C ASN A 36 -5.28 5.43 -8.48
N LYS A 37 -3.98 5.66 -8.61
CA LYS A 37 -3.33 5.90 -9.91
C LYS A 37 -3.51 4.73 -10.89
N LYS A 38 -3.37 3.49 -10.41
CA LYS A 38 -3.43 2.29 -11.27
C LYS A 38 -4.86 1.81 -11.56
N TRP A 39 -5.79 1.99 -10.62
CA TRP A 39 -7.11 1.35 -10.71
C TRP A 39 -8.31 2.32 -10.59
N SER A 40 -8.11 3.64 -10.42
CA SER A 40 -9.26 4.57 -10.43
C SER A 40 -9.73 4.96 -11.83
N ARG A 41 -10.84 4.33 -12.23
CA ARG A 41 -12.01 5.06 -12.78
C ARG A 41 -13.05 5.41 -11.71
N ASN A 42 -12.94 4.86 -10.50
CA ASN A 42 -13.79 5.17 -9.37
C ASN A 42 -12.90 5.41 -8.15
N GLY A 43 -12.69 6.68 -7.82
CA GLY A 43 -12.00 7.14 -6.61
C GLY A 43 -12.66 6.56 -5.36
N GLY A 44 -12.29 5.34 -5.03
CA GLY A 44 -12.82 4.61 -3.89
C GLY A 44 -12.20 5.20 -2.63
N ARG A 45 -12.89 6.22 -2.08
CA ARG A 45 -12.73 6.86 -0.77
C ARG A 45 -11.78 6.12 0.15
N SER A 46 -10.88 6.88 0.77
CA SER A 46 -9.98 6.57 1.91
C SER A 46 -10.48 5.43 2.81
N ARG A 47 -10.43 4.19 2.32
CA ARG A 47 -10.84 2.99 3.06
C ARG A 47 -9.63 2.48 3.81
N GLU A 48 -9.91 1.77 4.89
CA GLU A 48 -8.89 1.28 5.81
C GLU A 48 -7.98 0.28 5.11
N TRP A 49 -6.71 0.67 4.96
CA TRP A 49 -5.63 -0.22 4.57
C TRP A 49 -5.06 -0.86 5.82
N ASN A 50 -4.88 -2.19 5.80
CA ASN A 50 -4.10 -2.87 6.82
C ASN A 50 -2.62 -2.70 6.47
N VAL A 51 -1.86 -2.05 7.35
CA VAL A 51 -0.43 -1.80 7.19
C VAL A 51 0.32 -2.61 8.23
N ARG A 52 1.32 -3.38 7.80
CA ARG A 52 2.18 -4.19 8.67
C ARG A 52 3.64 -3.92 8.36
N VAL A 53 4.44 -3.77 9.41
CA VAL A 53 5.90 -3.73 9.31
C VAL A 53 6.40 -5.09 8.85
N LEU A 54 7.23 -5.12 7.81
CA LEU A 54 7.96 -6.30 7.36
C LEU A 54 9.42 -6.27 7.84
N GLU A 55 10.06 -5.12 7.75
CA GLU A 55 11.48 -4.95 8.09
C GLU A 55 11.76 -3.49 8.47
N GLU A 56 12.53 -3.29 9.54
CA GLU A 56 12.97 -1.96 10.00
C GLU A 56 14.46 -1.73 9.66
N GLY A 57 14.89 -0.47 9.61
CA GLY A 57 16.28 -0.14 9.30
C GLY A 57 16.66 -0.29 7.84
N VAL A 58 15.68 -0.27 6.93
CA VAL A 58 15.89 -0.42 5.50
C VAL A 58 16.56 0.82 4.92
N ASP A 59 17.52 0.58 4.03
CA ASP A 59 18.27 1.63 3.32
C ASP A 59 17.54 2.10 2.04
N GLY A 60 17.71 3.38 1.72
CA GLY A 60 17.14 4.03 0.55
C GLY A 60 15.90 4.90 0.84
N PRO A 61 15.37 5.59 -0.20
CA PRO A 61 14.25 6.51 -0.05
C PRO A 61 12.89 5.79 -0.01
N ALA A 62 11.84 6.56 0.29
CA ALA A 62 10.46 6.08 0.21
C ALA A 62 10.13 5.68 -1.24
N ARG A 63 9.61 4.47 -1.44
CA ARG A 63 9.27 3.93 -2.77
C ARG A 63 8.32 2.76 -2.71
N ILE A 64 7.51 2.58 -3.75
CA ILE A 64 6.77 1.34 -3.98
C ILE A 64 7.74 0.28 -4.51
N LEU A 65 7.78 -0.88 -3.87
CA LEU A 65 8.56 -2.03 -4.31
C LEU A 65 7.74 -2.95 -5.22
N ASP A 66 6.48 -3.18 -4.85
CA ASP A 66 5.56 -4.03 -5.58
C ASP A 66 4.11 -3.62 -5.29
N CYS A 67 3.20 -3.74 -6.24
CA CYS A 67 1.77 -3.53 -6.00
C CYS A 67 0.90 -4.22 -7.05
N GLY A 68 -0.27 -4.67 -6.62
CA GLY A 68 -1.21 -5.39 -7.46
C GLY A 68 -2.59 -5.54 -6.84
N HIS A 69 -3.44 -6.29 -7.54
CA HIS A 69 -4.67 -6.83 -7.00
C HIS A 69 -4.80 -8.29 -7.42
N ARG A 70 -5.54 -9.06 -6.64
CA ARG A 70 -5.95 -10.43 -6.97
C ARG A 70 -7.39 -10.63 -6.54
N GLU A 71 -8.09 -11.53 -7.20
CA GLU A 71 -9.38 -12.03 -6.72
C GLU A 71 -9.15 -12.84 -5.42
N ALA A 72 -10.07 -12.70 -4.46
CA ALA A 72 -9.99 -13.21 -3.09
C ALA A 72 -10.23 -14.71 -3.00
#